data_AF-A0A059LGM3-F1
#
_entry.id   AF-A0A059LGM3-F1
#
_cell.length_a   1.000
_cell.length_b   1.000
_cell.length_c   1.000
_cell.angle_alpha   90.00
_cell.angle_beta   90.00
_cell.angle_gamma   90.00
#
_symmetry.space_group_name_H-M   'P 1'
#
loop_
_entity.id
_entity.type
_entity.pdbx_description
1 polymer ?
#
loop_
_entity_poly.entity_id
_entity_poly.type
_entity_poly.pdbx_seq_one_letter_code
_entity_poly.pdbx_strand_id
1 'polypeptide(L)'
;MADIREPDQLAWLKEASTSIKRNAYFLRKAMDEDNMKDALRYAASMLGELRTSMLGPQRYYELYMQACDELHYLESFFAEERDKGRACGELYELVQHAGNVLPRLYLLCAAGACYIRSKEAPAKLVLRDLAEMCRGVQHATRGLFLRAYLVQVCRTLLPTAGSGFEGPEGGSVVDAVDFLLLNFGEMNKLWVRLAHQGTAADRRRREAERAQLADLVGKNLTYLSQLDGLNFALYRDVVLPRVLEQIVSCRDELAQQYLMQALILGFSDEFHLGTLNTLLGALPDLSPGVKLAPVLASLLERLAA
;
A
#
# COMPACT_ATOMS: atom_id res chain seq x y z
N MET A 1 17.57 -2.58 -14.38
CA MET A 1 18.16 -3.58 -13.45
C MET A 1 18.76 -4.66 -14.33
N ALA A 2 19.98 -5.12 -14.04
CA ALA A 2 20.65 -6.13 -14.85
C ALA A 2 19.82 -7.41 -14.92
N ASP A 3 19.92 -8.14 -16.03
CA ASP A 3 19.26 -9.42 -16.25
C ASP A 3 19.81 -10.47 -15.27
N ILE A 4 19.22 -10.55 -14.08
CA ILE A 4 19.57 -11.57 -13.10
C ILE A 4 18.80 -12.82 -13.50
N ARG A 5 19.54 -13.83 -13.93
CA ARG A 5 19.00 -15.13 -14.35
C ARG A 5 18.16 -15.70 -13.22
N GLU A 6 17.09 -16.40 -13.58
CA GLU A 6 16.20 -17.06 -12.62
C GLU A 6 16.91 -17.91 -11.53
N PRO A 7 17.93 -18.74 -11.84
CA PRO A 7 18.67 -19.46 -10.80
C PRO A 7 19.41 -18.54 -9.81
N ASP A 8 19.91 -17.41 -10.29
CA ASP A 8 20.59 -16.43 -9.43
C ASP A 8 19.54 -15.78 -8.50
N GLN A 9 18.34 -15.43 -9.00
CA GLN A 9 17.24 -14.90 -8.17
C GLN A 9 16.80 -15.91 -7.10
N LEU A 10 16.73 -17.20 -7.42
CA LEU A 10 16.38 -18.25 -6.47
C LEU A 10 17.43 -18.41 -5.37
N ALA A 11 18.72 -18.34 -5.72
CA ALA A 11 19.80 -18.36 -4.74
C ALA A 11 19.72 -17.16 -3.79
N TRP A 12 19.53 -15.96 -4.34
CA TRP A 12 19.34 -14.73 -3.56
C TRP A 12 18.12 -14.80 -2.66
N LEU A 13 16.98 -15.28 -3.17
CA LEU A 13 15.77 -15.45 -2.37
C LEU A 13 16.01 -16.41 -1.20
N LYS A 14 16.67 -17.55 -1.45
CA LYS A 14 16.98 -18.53 -0.41
C LYS A 14 17.87 -17.93 0.69
N GLU A 15 18.89 -17.17 0.30
CA GLU A 15 19.79 -16.50 1.24
C GLU A 15 19.04 -15.45 2.08
N ALA A 16 18.29 -14.56 1.42
CA ALA A 16 17.48 -13.53 2.09
C ALA A 16 16.43 -14.15 3.02
N SER A 17 15.72 -15.19 2.58
CA SER A 17 14.77 -15.94 3.42
C SER A 17 15.43 -16.60 4.62
N THR A 18 16.66 -17.12 4.47
CA THR A 18 17.42 -17.68 5.58
C THR A 18 17.81 -16.60 6.59
N SER A 19 18.22 -15.43 6.11
CA SER A 19 18.51 -14.26 6.94
C SER A 19 17.27 -13.78 7.69
N ILE A 20 16.11 -13.68 7.02
CA ILE A 20 14.82 -13.35 7.64
C ILE A 20 14.50 -14.34 8.76
N LYS A 21 14.52 -15.65 8.48
CA LYS A 21 14.20 -16.68 9.48
C LYS A 21 15.14 -16.64 10.69
N ARG A 22 16.44 -16.40 10.46
CA ARG A 22 17.42 -16.26 11.54
C ARG A 22 17.12 -15.03 12.40
N ASN A 23 16.89 -13.87 11.80
CA ASN A 23 16.58 -12.65 12.54
C ASN A 23 15.22 -12.75 13.24
N ALA A 24 14.23 -13.38 12.62
CA ALA A 24 12.91 -13.65 13.19
C ALA A 24 12.99 -14.51 14.46
N TYR A 25 13.82 -15.55 14.46
CA TYR A 25 14.07 -16.36 15.65
C TYR A 25 14.59 -15.52 16.82
N PHE A 26 15.60 -14.68 16.57
CA PHE A 26 16.16 -13.81 17.61
C PHE A 26 15.22 -12.67 18.00
N LEU A 27 14.40 -12.18 17.07
CA LEU A 27 13.33 -11.22 17.35
C LEU A 27 12.34 -11.81 18.35
N ARG A 28 11.81 -13.01 18.08
CA ARG A 28 10.86 -13.68 18.99
C ARG A 28 11.46 -13.92 20.36
N LYS A 29 12.69 -14.43 20.41
CA LYS A 29 13.41 -14.59 21.67
C LYS A 29 13.58 -13.27 22.44
N ALA A 30 13.92 -12.17 21.75
CA ALA A 30 14.05 -10.87 22.39
C ALA A 30 12.71 -10.32 22.88
N MET A 31 11.59 -10.62 22.20
CA MET A 31 10.25 -10.29 22.68
C MET A 31 9.87 -11.09 23.93
N ASP A 32 10.19 -12.39 23.96
CA ASP A 32 9.96 -13.25 25.14
C ASP A 32 10.77 -12.78 26.37
N GLU A 33 11.98 -12.25 26.14
CA GLU A 33 12.87 -11.67 27.16
C GLU A 33 12.54 -10.20 27.50
N ASP A 34 11.50 -9.64 26.91
CA ASP A 34 11.08 -8.24 27.07
C ASP A 34 12.14 -7.19 26.70
N ASN A 35 13.02 -7.54 25.77
CA ASN A 35 14.12 -6.72 25.32
C ASN A 35 13.78 -5.96 24.04
N MET A 36 13.09 -4.82 24.21
CA MET A 36 12.67 -3.93 23.11
C MET A 36 13.81 -3.53 22.17
N LYS A 37 14.99 -3.22 22.72
CA LYS A 37 16.14 -2.74 21.92
C LYS A 37 16.62 -3.82 20.96
N ASP A 38 16.76 -5.05 21.44
CA ASP A 38 17.20 -6.16 20.61
C ASP A 38 16.10 -6.62 19.65
N ALA A 39 14.83 -6.63 20.09
CA ALA A 39 13.69 -6.90 19.22
C ALA A 39 13.69 -5.98 18.00
N LEU A 40 13.80 -4.66 18.20
CA LEU A 40 13.83 -3.69 17.10
C LEU A 40 15.08 -3.81 16.24
N ARG A 41 16.24 -4.13 16.83
CA ARG A 41 17.47 -4.38 16.05
C ARG A 41 17.31 -5.57 15.12
N TYR A 42 16.75 -6.68 15.60
CA TYR A 42 16.52 -7.88 14.79
C TYR A 42 15.42 -7.65 13.74
N ALA A 43 14.34 -6.95 14.10
CA ALA A 43 13.30 -6.56 13.14
C ALA A 43 13.86 -5.65 12.03
N ALA A 44 14.65 -4.63 12.38
CA ALA A 44 15.28 -3.74 11.41
C ALA A 44 16.28 -4.49 10.50
N SER A 45 16.99 -5.48 11.04
CA SER A 45 17.92 -6.33 10.27
C SER A 45 17.17 -7.24 9.30
N MET A 46 16.07 -7.87 9.76
CA MET A 46 15.17 -8.66 8.93
C MET A 46 14.59 -7.85 7.77
N LEU A 47 14.05 -6.67 8.07
CA LEU A 47 13.50 -5.74 7.06
C LEU A 47 14.59 -5.18 6.12
N GLY A 48 15.85 -5.26 6.54
CA GLY A 48 17.00 -4.93 5.71
C GLY A 48 17.05 -5.73 4.41
N GLU A 49 16.57 -6.97 4.42
CA GLU A 49 16.53 -7.86 3.25
C GLU A 49 15.58 -7.34 2.16
N LEU A 50 14.51 -6.63 2.52
CA LEU A 50 13.58 -5.99 1.58
C LEU A 50 14.22 -4.84 0.79
N ARG A 51 15.43 -4.42 1.15
CA ARG A 51 16.15 -3.39 0.38
C ARG A 51 16.72 -3.93 -0.93
N THR A 52 16.72 -5.26 -1.12
CA THR A 52 17.25 -5.88 -2.33
C THR A 52 16.62 -5.32 -3.61
N SER A 53 17.43 -5.29 -4.67
CA SER A 53 17.01 -4.98 -6.04
C SER A 53 17.34 -6.15 -6.97
N MET A 54 17.57 -7.34 -6.40
CA MET A 54 17.99 -8.53 -7.14
C MET A 54 16.82 -9.46 -7.51
N LEU A 55 15.62 -9.19 -7.00
CA LEU A 55 14.45 -10.05 -7.15
C LEU A 55 13.45 -9.40 -8.10
N GLY A 56 12.86 -10.22 -8.98
CA GLY A 56 11.66 -9.84 -9.72
C GLY A 56 10.43 -9.72 -8.80
N PRO A 57 9.31 -9.16 -9.28
CA PRO A 57 8.12 -8.87 -8.48
C PRO A 57 7.58 -10.07 -7.68
N GLN A 58 7.47 -11.23 -8.32
CA GLN A 58 6.94 -12.44 -7.68
C GLN A 58 7.83 -12.92 -6.52
N ARG A 59 9.15 -12.98 -6.73
CA ARG A 59 10.10 -13.41 -5.69
C ARG A 59 10.22 -12.36 -4.59
N TYR A 60 10.16 -11.08 -4.94
CA TYR A 60 10.10 -10.00 -3.96
C TYR A 60 8.82 -10.10 -3.11
N TYR A 61 7.68 -10.43 -3.71
CA TYR A 61 6.43 -10.68 -2.98
C TYR A 61 6.55 -11.83 -1.99
N GLU A 62 7.17 -12.96 -2.38
CA GLU A 62 7.45 -14.08 -1.48
C GLU A 62 8.29 -13.64 -0.26
N LEU A 63 9.33 -12.85 -0.48
CA LEU A 63 10.17 -12.31 0.60
C LEU A 63 9.40 -11.30 1.48
N TYR A 64 8.59 -10.45 0.85
CA TYR A 64 7.72 -9.47 1.50
C TYR A 64 6.72 -10.15 2.45
N MET A 65 6.06 -11.23 2.00
CA MET A 65 5.11 -11.97 2.83
C MET A 65 5.78 -12.54 4.07
N GLN A 66 6.96 -13.16 3.93
CA GLN A 66 7.73 -13.68 5.07
C GLN A 66 8.08 -12.58 6.07
N ALA A 67 8.48 -11.39 5.61
CA ALA A 67 8.78 -10.27 6.50
C ALA A 67 7.51 -9.74 7.21
N CYS A 68 6.38 -9.68 6.50
CA CYS A 68 5.12 -9.19 7.05
C CYS A 68 4.51 -10.13 8.10
N ASP A 69 4.64 -11.44 7.91
CA ASP A 69 4.21 -12.43 8.90
C ASP A 69 4.94 -12.23 10.23
N GLU A 70 6.24 -11.92 10.18
CA GLU A 70 7.04 -11.63 11.38
C GLU A 70 6.71 -10.26 12.00
N LEU A 71 6.38 -9.26 11.18
CA LEU A 71 5.91 -7.96 11.68
C LEU A 71 4.59 -8.06 12.46
N HIS A 72 3.72 -9.02 12.11
CA HIS A 72 2.47 -9.23 12.84
C HIS A 72 2.71 -9.63 14.31
N TYR A 73 3.75 -10.43 14.58
CA TYR A 73 4.15 -10.74 15.96
C TYR A 73 4.71 -9.50 16.67
N LEU A 74 5.47 -8.67 15.97
CA LEU A 74 5.99 -7.41 16.53
C LEU A 74 4.85 -6.43 16.88
N GLU A 75 3.79 -6.36 16.06
CA GLU A 75 2.60 -5.56 16.40
C GLU A 75 1.91 -6.02 17.68
N SER A 76 1.82 -7.34 17.88
CA SER A 76 1.27 -7.92 19.12
C SER A 76 2.16 -7.55 20.32
N PHE A 77 3.48 -7.65 20.18
CA PHE A 77 4.43 -7.24 21.21
C PHE A 77 4.32 -5.75 21.55
N PHE A 78 4.15 -4.86 20.56
CA PHE A 78 3.89 -3.44 20.83
C PHE A 78 2.60 -3.19 21.61
N ALA A 79 1.55 -4.00 21.37
CA ALA A 79 0.31 -3.91 22.14
C ALA A 79 0.49 -4.38 23.59
N GLU A 80 1.27 -5.45 23.81
CA GLU A 80 1.62 -5.94 25.16
C GLU A 80 2.45 -4.91 25.93
N GLU A 81 3.43 -4.28 25.29
CA GLU A 81 4.26 -3.23 25.89
C GLU A 81 3.44 -2.02 26.33
N ARG A 82 2.43 -1.67 25.55
CA ARG A 82 1.46 -0.65 25.94
C ARG A 82 0.70 -1.07 27.19
N ASP A 83 0.25 -2.33 27.26
CA ASP A 83 -0.50 -2.83 28.42
C ASP A 83 0.36 -2.87 29.70
N LYS A 84 1.68 -2.90 29.57
CA LYS A 84 2.65 -2.71 30.68
C LYS A 84 2.87 -1.24 31.06
N GLY A 85 2.25 -0.29 30.36
CA GLY A 85 2.26 1.14 30.67
C GLY A 85 3.21 1.98 29.81
N ARG A 86 3.85 1.42 28.78
CA ARG A 86 4.66 2.20 27.83
C ARG A 86 3.76 3.01 26.90
N ALA A 87 4.02 4.31 26.76
CA ALA A 87 3.25 5.15 25.84
C ALA A 87 3.52 4.76 24.37
N CYS A 88 2.47 4.68 23.55
CA CYS A 88 2.62 4.40 22.12
C CYS A 88 3.37 5.51 21.39
N GLY A 89 3.31 6.75 21.87
CA GLY A 89 4.12 7.86 21.36
C GLY A 89 5.63 7.59 21.48
N GLU A 90 6.08 7.02 22.60
CA GLU A 90 7.50 6.65 22.79
C GLU A 90 7.91 5.55 21.81
N LEU A 91 7.06 4.54 21.59
CA LEU A 91 7.30 3.50 20.57
C LEU A 91 7.40 4.11 19.17
N TYR A 92 6.53 5.06 18.84
CA TYR A 92 6.50 5.74 17.56
C TYR A 92 7.77 6.57 17.29
N GLU A 93 8.35 7.18 18.32
CA GLU A 93 9.64 7.87 18.24
C GLU A 93 10.80 6.88 18.15
N LEU A 94 10.78 5.83 18.99
CA LEU A 94 11.91 4.92 19.14
C LEU A 94 12.21 4.14 17.86
N VAL A 95 11.18 3.71 17.12
CA VAL A 95 11.36 3.03 15.83
C VAL A 95 12.01 3.92 14.75
N GLN A 96 11.94 5.25 14.90
CA GLN A 96 12.53 6.19 13.94
C GLN A 96 14.06 6.24 14.00
N HIS A 97 14.67 5.75 15.08
CA HIS A 97 16.12 5.61 15.20
C HIS A 97 16.73 4.54 14.28
N ALA A 98 15.91 3.72 13.62
CA ALA A 98 16.38 2.78 12.62
C ALA A 98 17.08 3.51 11.45
N GLY A 99 18.38 3.29 11.27
CA GLY A 99 19.21 4.05 10.34
C GLY A 99 18.74 3.96 8.88
N ASN A 100 18.32 2.78 8.41
CA ASN A 100 17.86 2.60 7.03
C ASN A 100 16.38 3.00 6.88
N VAL A 101 16.09 3.84 5.87
CA VAL A 101 14.74 4.39 5.63
C VAL A 101 13.65 3.33 5.43
N LEU A 102 13.94 2.24 4.69
CA LEU A 102 12.92 1.23 4.39
C LEU A 102 12.52 0.43 5.66
N PRO A 103 13.45 -0.21 6.41
CA PRO A 103 13.12 -0.80 7.70
C PRO A 103 12.41 0.15 8.66
N ARG A 104 12.89 1.40 8.75
CA ARG A 104 12.30 2.43 9.61
C ARG A 104 10.82 2.64 9.30
N LEU A 105 10.46 2.76 8.03
CA LEU A 105 9.07 3.04 7.65
C LEU A 105 8.14 1.84 7.85
N TYR A 106 8.62 0.60 7.67
CA TYR A 106 7.82 -0.58 8.06
C TYR A 106 7.56 -0.63 9.56
N LEU A 107 8.59 -0.38 10.38
CA LEU A 107 8.44 -0.30 11.84
C LEU A 107 7.55 0.87 12.25
N LEU A 108 7.68 2.02 11.58
CA LEU A 108 6.84 3.20 11.82
C LEU A 108 5.37 2.94 11.51
N CYS A 109 5.06 2.23 10.40
CA CYS A 109 3.70 1.82 10.10
C CYS A 109 3.13 0.86 11.17
N ALA A 110 3.92 -0.10 11.65
CA ALA A 110 3.50 -1.02 12.72
C ALA A 110 3.25 -0.29 14.06
N ALA A 111 4.19 0.58 14.47
CA ALA A 111 4.04 1.39 15.67
C ALA A 111 2.88 2.39 15.55
N GLY A 112 2.71 3.01 14.38
CA GLY A 112 1.62 3.94 14.09
C GLY A 112 0.25 3.28 14.13
N ALA A 113 0.13 2.04 13.65
CA ALA A 113 -1.09 1.26 13.80
C ALA A 113 -1.41 0.99 15.27
N CYS A 114 -0.41 0.66 16.09
CA CYS A 114 -0.59 0.53 17.55
C CYS A 114 -1.03 1.86 18.19
N TYR A 115 -0.42 2.98 17.75
CA TYR A 115 -0.68 4.31 18.26
C TYR A 115 -2.11 4.80 17.98
N ILE A 116 -2.63 4.53 16.78
CA ILE A 116 -4.03 4.81 16.45
C ILE A 116 -4.95 3.92 17.30
N ARG A 117 -4.63 2.63 17.41
CA ARG A 117 -5.43 1.65 18.17
C ARG A 117 -5.54 1.98 19.66
N SER A 118 -4.48 2.56 20.25
CA SER A 118 -4.50 3.00 21.65
C SER A 118 -5.31 4.27 21.88
N LYS A 119 -5.69 4.99 20.81
CA LYS A 119 -6.37 6.29 20.84
C LYS A 119 -5.59 7.38 21.58
N GLU A 120 -4.28 7.20 21.78
CA GLU A 120 -3.41 8.24 22.34
C GLU A 120 -3.13 9.37 21.34
N ALA A 121 -3.34 9.14 20.04
CA ALA A 121 -3.29 10.16 19.01
C ALA A 121 -4.49 10.05 18.05
N PRO A 122 -4.94 11.19 17.49
CA PRO A 122 -5.95 11.20 16.45
C PRO A 122 -5.55 10.39 15.22
N ALA A 123 -6.45 9.49 14.78
CA ALA A 123 -6.23 8.64 13.62
C ALA A 123 -5.87 9.45 12.37
N LYS A 124 -6.59 10.55 12.09
CA LYS A 124 -6.34 11.43 10.95
C LYS A 124 -4.90 11.98 10.90
N LEU A 125 -4.31 12.30 12.04
CA LEU A 125 -2.97 12.89 12.10
C LEU A 125 -1.90 11.84 11.84
N VAL A 126 -2.02 10.68 12.49
CA VAL A 126 -1.07 9.57 12.31
C VAL A 126 -1.15 9.01 10.89
N LEU A 127 -2.35 8.81 10.34
CA LEU A 127 -2.54 8.35 8.96
C LEU A 127 -1.90 9.31 7.94
N ARG A 128 -2.10 10.62 8.12
CA ARG A 128 -1.50 11.64 7.26
C ARG A 128 0.03 11.63 7.37
N ASP A 129 0.56 11.58 8.59
CA ASP A 129 2.01 11.52 8.83
C ASP A 129 2.64 10.28 8.17
N LEU A 130 2.09 9.09 8.41
CA LEU A 130 2.56 7.85 7.80
C LEU A 130 2.55 7.90 6.27
N ALA A 131 1.47 8.41 5.67
CA ALA A 131 1.34 8.52 4.21
C ALA A 131 2.37 9.49 3.60
N GLU A 132 2.65 10.59 4.31
CA GLU A 132 3.67 11.60 3.96
C GLU A 132 5.09 11.02 4.10
N MET A 133 5.39 10.38 5.24
CA MET A 133 6.70 9.76 5.50
C MET A 133 7.02 8.63 4.51
N CYS A 134 6.01 7.89 4.04
CA CYS A 134 6.17 6.89 2.97
C CYS A 134 6.63 7.48 1.63
N ARG A 135 6.53 8.81 1.40
CA ARG A 135 7.15 9.46 0.23
C ARG A 135 8.67 9.36 0.24
N GLY A 136 9.29 9.05 1.39
CA GLY A 136 10.74 8.81 1.49
C GLY A 136 11.26 7.64 0.63
N VAL A 137 10.40 6.71 0.20
CA VAL A 137 10.79 5.55 -0.64
C VAL A 137 10.33 5.74 -2.07
N GLN A 138 11.21 6.28 -2.90
CA GLN A 138 10.95 6.53 -4.33
C GLN A 138 11.32 5.34 -5.24
N HIS A 139 11.89 4.28 -4.70
CA HIS A 139 12.14 3.08 -5.51
C HIS A 139 10.82 2.36 -5.76
N ALA A 140 10.43 2.19 -7.02
CA ALA A 140 9.11 1.74 -7.43
C ALA A 140 8.61 0.46 -6.73
N THR A 141 9.31 -0.68 -6.88
CA THR A 141 8.88 -1.96 -6.26
C THR A 141 8.80 -1.86 -4.73
N ARG A 142 9.90 -1.43 -4.09
CA ARG A 142 9.98 -1.26 -2.62
C ARG A 142 8.91 -0.32 -2.08
N GLY A 143 8.64 0.78 -2.77
CA GLY A 143 7.62 1.77 -2.40
C GLY A 143 6.20 1.25 -2.58
N LEU A 144 5.92 0.48 -3.64
CA LEU A 144 4.63 -0.18 -3.85
C LEU A 144 4.30 -1.14 -2.70
N PHE A 145 5.25 -2.00 -2.32
CA PHE A 145 5.07 -2.94 -1.22
C PHE A 145 4.96 -2.25 0.14
N LEU A 146 5.76 -1.20 0.40
CA LEU A 146 5.63 -0.42 1.64
C LEU A 146 4.25 0.25 1.75
N ARG A 147 3.74 0.81 0.64
CA ARG A 147 2.42 1.44 0.60
C ARG A 147 1.27 0.45 0.69
N ALA A 148 1.45 -0.75 0.12
CA ALA A 148 0.52 -1.86 0.31
C ALA A 148 0.47 -2.29 1.78
N TYR A 149 1.63 -2.39 2.44
CA TYR A 149 1.72 -2.69 3.87
C TYR A 149 1.05 -1.60 4.72
N LEU A 150 1.32 -0.32 4.44
CA LEU A 150 0.70 0.82 5.12
C LEU A 150 -0.83 0.69 5.13
N VAL A 151 -1.45 0.46 3.97
CA VAL A 151 -2.91 0.31 3.91
C VAL A 151 -3.37 -0.97 4.60
N GLN A 152 -2.63 -2.06 4.46
CA GLN A 152 -2.96 -3.33 5.12
C GLN A 152 -3.06 -3.20 6.64
N VAL A 153 -2.13 -2.48 7.28
CA VAL A 153 -2.13 -2.28 8.75
C VAL A 153 -3.12 -1.22 9.21
N CYS A 154 -3.40 -0.21 8.36
CA CYS A 154 -4.24 0.92 8.73
C CYS A 154 -5.72 0.77 8.32
N ARG A 155 -6.09 -0.15 7.42
CA ARG A 155 -7.45 -0.22 6.86
C ARG A 155 -8.57 -0.39 7.90
N THR A 156 -8.31 -1.13 8.99
CA THR A 156 -9.28 -1.31 10.09
C THR A 156 -9.25 -0.18 11.11
N LEU A 157 -8.34 0.78 10.92
CA LEU A 157 -8.09 1.92 11.80
C LEU A 157 -8.54 3.24 11.16
N LEU A 158 -9.22 3.16 10.01
CA LEU A 158 -9.73 4.34 9.31
C LEU A 158 -10.90 4.95 10.10
N PRO A 159 -11.02 6.29 10.15
CA PRO A 159 -12.14 6.98 10.77
C PRO A 159 -13.39 6.94 9.88
N THR A 160 -13.90 5.74 9.58
CA THR A 160 -15.16 5.53 8.84
C THR A 160 -16.39 5.75 9.71
N ALA A 161 -17.56 5.87 9.09
CA ALA A 161 -18.81 6.04 9.84
C ALA A 161 -19.04 4.88 10.82
N GLY A 162 -19.25 5.20 12.09
CA GLY A 162 -19.45 4.22 13.16
C GLY A 162 -18.16 3.55 13.67
N SER A 163 -16.99 3.93 13.17
CA SER A 163 -15.72 3.38 13.66
C SER A 163 -15.33 4.00 15.01
N GLY A 164 -14.56 3.25 15.81
CA GLY A 164 -14.06 3.74 17.10
C GLY A 164 -13.05 4.89 16.99
N PHE A 165 -12.69 5.30 15.76
CA PHE A 165 -11.76 6.37 15.42
C PHE A 165 -12.45 7.59 14.81
N GLU A 166 -13.74 7.49 14.51
CA GLU A 166 -14.56 8.63 14.10
C GLU A 166 -14.77 9.59 15.28
N GLY A 167 -14.66 10.89 15.00
CA GLY A 167 -14.97 11.94 15.97
C GLY A 167 -14.31 13.27 15.64
N PRO A 168 -14.64 14.35 16.37
CA PRO A 168 -14.12 15.70 16.11
C PRO A 168 -12.59 15.74 16.09
N GLU A 169 -11.97 15.01 17.01
CA GLU A 169 -10.51 14.90 17.08
C GLU A 169 -9.99 13.78 16.17
N GLY A 170 -10.59 12.58 16.20
CA GLY A 170 -10.12 11.38 15.50
C GLY A 170 -10.14 11.43 13.98
N GLY A 171 -11.16 12.07 13.38
CA GLY A 171 -11.34 12.19 11.94
C GLY A 171 -12.72 11.75 11.46
N SER A 172 -12.88 11.73 10.14
CA SER A 172 -14.12 11.42 9.44
C SER A 172 -13.86 10.56 8.21
N VAL A 173 -14.94 10.08 7.56
CA VAL A 173 -14.84 9.34 6.30
C VAL A 173 -14.09 10.11 5.21
N VAL A 174 -14.13 11.45 5.25
CA VAL A 174 -13.39 12.31 4.31
C VAL A 174 -11.88 12.15 4.52
N ASP A 175 -11.41 12.10 5.77
CA ASP A 175 -9.99 11.86 6.07
C ASP A 175 -9.53 10.46 5.62
N ALA A 176 -10.41 9.45 5.75
CA ALA A 176 -10.15 8.11 5.25
C ALA A 176 -10.04 8.08 3.71
N VAL A 177 -10.96 8.77 3.02
CA VAL A 177 -10.93 8.95 1.56
C VAL A 177 -9.65 9.67 1.13
N ASP A 178 -9.27 10.75 1.80
CA ASP A 178 -8.06 11.51 1.49
C ASP A 178 -6.79 10.67 1.65
N PHE A 179 -6.70 9.87 2.72
CA PHE A 179 -5.60 8.95 2.95
C PHE A 179 -5.48 7.91 1.82
N LEU A 180 -6.58 7.26 1.46
CA LEU A 180 -6.59 6.23 0.40
C LEU A 180 -6.32 6.83 -0.98
N LEU A 181 -6.86 8.01 -1.30
CA LEU A 181 -6.60 8.69 -2.57
C LEU A 181 -5.15 9.19 -2.68
N LEU A 182 -4.58 9.70 -1.58
CA LEU A 182 -3.17 10.05 -1.53
C LEU A 182 -2.30 8.81 -1.78
N ASN A 183 -2.60 7.71 -1.10
CA ASN A 183 -1.83 6.48 -1.28
C ASN A 183 -1.98 5.92 -2.69
N PHE A 184 -3.20 5.91 -3.25
CA PHE A 184 -3.49 5.51 -4.62
C PHE A 184 -2.69 6.31 -5.64
N GLY A 185 -2.68 7.65 -5.54
CA GLY A 185 -1.93 8.51 -6.46
C GLY A 185 -0.43 8.24 -6.40
N GLU A 186 0.14 8.08 -5.21
CA GLU A 186 1.56 7.76 -5.04
C GLU A 186 1.91 6.35 -5.55
N MET A 187 1.06 5.35 -5.31
CA MET A 187 1.24 4.00 -5.85
C MET A 187 1.15 3.99 -7.37
N ASN A 188 0.20 4.72 -7.97
CA ASN A 188 0.08 4.84 -9.42
C ASN A 188 1.35 5.47 -10.02
N LYS A 189 1.88 6.55 -9.44
CA LYS A 189 3.16 7.16 -9.86
C LYS A 189 4.33 6.18 -9.81
N LEU A 190 4.46 5.41 -8.73
CA LEU A 190 5.50 4.39 -8.59
C LEU A 190 5.34 3.26 -9.62
N TRP A 191 4.11 2.84 -9.87
CA TRP A 191 3.81 1.78 -10.82
C TRP A 191 4.05 2.20 -12.26
N VAL A 192 3.70 3.43 -12.66
CA VAL A 192 4.03 3.99 -13.97
C VAL A 192 5.54 4.18 -14.11
N ARG A 193 6.24 4.58 -13.04
CA ARG A 193 7.71 4.70 -13.04
C ARG A 193 8.41 3.40 -13.43
N LEU A 194 7.87 2.22 -13.08
CA LEU A 194 8.44 0.93 -13.50
C LEU A 194 8.53 0.80 -15.03
N ALA A 195 7.65 1.46 -15.80
CA ALA A 195 7.69 1.40 -17.26
C ALA A 195 9.03 1.91 -17.81
N HIS A 196 9.59 2.92 -17.15
CA HIS A 196 10.76 3.68 -17.58
C HIS A 196 12.06 3.22 -16.90
N GLN A 197 12.01 2.24 -15.98
CA GLN A 197 13.20 1.76 -15.28
C GLN A 197 13.95 0.69 -16.08
N GLY A 198 14.98 1.08 -16.82
CA GLY A 198 15.88 0.14 -17.52
C GLY A 198 15.95 0.40 -19.02
N THR A 199 16.46 -0.57 -19.77
CA THR A 199 16.76 -0.37 -21.20
C THR A 199 15.53 -0.63 -22.07
N ALA A 200 15.56 -0.22 -23.34
CA ALA A 200 14.46 -0.52 -24.27
C ALA A 200 14.28 -2.04 -24.51
N ALA A 201 15.36 -2.83 -24.40
CA ALA A 201 15.34 -4.27 -24.60
C ALA A 201 14.44 -5.00 -23.58
N ASP A 202 14.41 -4.53 -22.33
CA ASP A 202 13.64 -5.20 -21.27
C ASP A 202 12.18 -4.73 -21.19
N ARG A 203 11.71 -3.91 -22.15
CA ARG A 203 10.36 -3.31 -22.12
C ARG A 203 9.25 -4.34 -21.95
N ARG A 204 9.27 -5.42 -22.75
CA ARG A 204 8.24 -6.49 -22.68
C ARG A 204 8.21 -7.17 -21.32
N ARG A 205 9.39 -7.47 -20.76
CA ARG A 205 9.52 -8.06 -19.42
C ARG A 205 8.97 -7.11 -18.36
N ARG A 206 9.29 -5.81 -18.42
CA ARG A 206 8.77 -4.82 -17.48
C ARG A 206 7.26 -4.67 -17.57
N GLU A 207 6.68 -4.69 -18.76
CA GLU A 207 5.22 -4.64 -18.91
C GLU A 207 4.56 -5.88 -18.25
N ALA A 208 5.14 -7.07 -18.40
CA ALA A 208 4.66 -8.28 -17.73
C ALA A 208 4.82 -8.21 -16.19
N GLU A 209 5.98 -7.77 -15.71
CA GLU A 209 6.27 -7.55 -14.28
C GLU A 209 5.34 -6.49 -13.67
N ARG A 210 5.04 -5.41 -14.41
CA ARG A 210 4.08 -4.37 -14.01
C ARG A 210 2.67 -4.92 -13.93
N ALA A 211 2.24 -5.75 -14.88
CA ALA A 211 0.92 -6.36 -14.85
C ALA A 211 0.72 -7.23 -13.59
N GLN A 212 1.76 -7.94 -13.14
CA GLN A 212 1.72 -8.71 -11.87
C GLN A 212 1.54 -7.83 -10.63
N LEU A 213 1.96 -6.57 -10.68
CA LEU A 213 1.87 -5.61 -9.56
C LEU A 213 0.61 -4.72 -9.62
N ALA A 214 -0.18 -4.81 -10.68
CA ALA A 214 -1.35 -3.94 -10.90
C ALA A 214 -2.34 -4.01 -9.73
N ASP A 215 -2.57 -5.21 -9.21
CA ASP A 215 -3.47 -5.47 -8.07
C ASP A 215 -3.09 -4.70 -6.80
N LEU A 216 -1.80 -4.47 -6.53
CA LEU A 216 -1.38 -3.66 -5.38
C LEU A 216 -1.93 -2.23 -5.46
N VAL A 217 -1.98 -1.67 -6.67
CA VAL A 217 -2.52 -0.32 -6.89
C VAL A 217 -4.05 -0.35 -6.85
N GLY A 218 -4.66 -1.32 -7.55
CA GLY A 218 -6.11 -1.50 -7.65
C GLY A 218 -6.81 -1.71 -6.31
N LYS A 219 -6.17 -2.39 -5.36
CA LYS A 219 -6.68 -2.59 -3.99
C LYS A 219 -7.09 -1.30 -3.29
N ASN A 220 -6.45 -0.16 -3.57
CA ASN A 220 -6.89 1.12 -3.00
C ASN A 220 -8.32 1.49 -3.41
N LEU A 221 -8.70 1.20 -4.66
CA LEU A 221 -10.07 1.45 -5.16
C LEU A 221 -11.07 0.48 -4.50
N THR A 222 -10.68 -0.77 -4.29
CA THR A 222 -11.48 -1.74 -3.53
C THR A 222 -11.68 -1.29 -2.08
N TYR A 223 -10.64 -0.76 -1.42
CA TYR A 223 -10.80 -0.25 -0.06
C TYR A 223 -11.65 1.01 0.00
N LEU A 224 -11.52 1.91 -0.98
CA LEU A 224 -12.40 3.08 -1.10
C LEU A 224 -13.86 2.67 -1.21
N SER A 225 -14.18 1.67 -2.05
CA SER A 225 -15.57 1.23 -2.23
C SER A 225 -16.15 0.48 -1.03
N GLN A 226 -15.30 -0.01 -0.13
CA GLN A 226 -15.68 -0.69 1.11
C GLN A 226 -15.78 0.25 2.32
N LEU A 227 -15.56 1.55 2.16
CA LEU A 227 -15.65 2.49 3.28
C LEU A 227 -17.10 2.67 3.75
N ASP A 228 -17.34 2.36 5.02
CA ASP A 228 -18.58 2.72 5.69
C ASP A 228 -18.74 4.26 5.74
N GLY A 229 -19.85 4.75 5.22
CA GLY A 229 -20.14 6.19 5.11
C GLY A 229 -19.76 6.82 3.77
N LEU A 230 -19.21 6.07 2.80
CA LEU A 230 -19.07 6.55 1.43
C LEU A 230 -20.44 6.64 0.76
N ASN A 231 -21.00 7.85 0.71
CA ASN A 231 -22.26 8.13 0.02
C ASN A 231 -22.05 8.59 -1.42
N PHE A 232 -23.13 8.62 -2.20
CA PHE A 232 -23.11 9.02 -3.60
C PHE A 232 -22.56 10.44 -3.83
N ALA A 233 -22.86 11.39 -2.95
CA ALA A 233 -22.35 12.76 -3.09
C ALA A 233 -20.82 12.81 -2.94
N LEU A 234 -20.28 12.14 -1.91
CA LEU A 234 -18.84 12.05 -1.70
C LEU A 234 -18.15 11.31 -2.85
N TYR A 235 -18.78 10.25 -3.37
CA TYR A 235 -18.27 9.55 -4.54
C TYR A 235 -18.24 10.46 -5.77
N ARG A 236 -19.37 11.08 -6.14
CA ARG A 236 -19.53 11.92 -7.33
C ARG A 236 -18.64 13.16 -7.29
N ASP A 237 -18.57 13.83 -6.15
CA ASP A 237 -17.95 15.16 -6.04
C ASP A 237 -16.47 15.09 -5.67
N VAL A 238 -16.01 13.99 -5.05
CA VAL A 238 -14.62 13.88 -4.54
C VAL A 238 -13.90 12.65 -5.08
N VAL A 239 -14.41 11.43 -4.85
CA VAL A 239 -13.68 10.19 -5.17
C VAL A 239 -13.50 10.02 -6.66
N LEU A 240 -14.60 10.03 -7.42
CA LEU A 240 -14.57 9.76 -8.85
C LEU A 240 -13.72 10.78 -9.62
N PRO A 241 -13.89 12.10 -9.44
CA PRO A 241 -13.07 13.09 -10.15
C PRO A 241 -11.56 12.92 -9.88
N ARG A 242 -11.18 12.68 -8.62
CA ARG A 242 -9.76 12.51 -8.24
C ARG A 242 -9.17 11.21 -8.75
N VAL A 243 -9.95 10.12 -8.76
CA VAL A 243 -9.50 8.85 -9.35
C VAL A 243 -9.33 9.00 -10.86
N LEU A 244 -10.31 9.57 -11.56
CA LEU A 244 -10.23 9.80 -13.00
C LEU A 244 -9.08 10.73 -13.36
N GLU A 245 -8.83 11.79 -12.57
CA GLU A 245 -7.67 12.66 -12.75
C GLU A 245 -6.37 11.88 -12.70
N GLN A 246 -6.19 10.99 -11.71
CA GLN A 246 -4.99 10.14 -11.63
C GLN A 246 -4.88 9.16 -12.80
N ILE A 247 -6.00 8.64 -13.32
CA ILE A 247 -6.02 7.71 -14.45
C ILE A 247 -5.64 8.45 -15.74
N VAL A 248 -6.28 9.58 -16.03
CA VAL A 248 -6.03 10.37 -17.24
C VAL A 248 -4.62 10.96 -17.23
N SER A 249 -4.20 11.58 -16.12
CA SER A 249 -2.90 12.27 -16.04
C SER A 249 -1.69 11.34 -16.10
N CYS A 250 -1.84 10.05 -15.82
CA CYS A 250 -0.70 9.14 -15.79
C CYS A 250 -0.13 8.81 -17.17
N ARG A 251 -0.94 8.98 -18.24
CA ARG A 251 -0.55 8.78 -19.65
C ARG A 251 0.17 7.44 -19.92
N ASP A 252 -0.24 6.39 -19.21
CA ASP A 252 0.30 5.04 -19.36
C ASP A 252 -0.84 4.07 -19.72
N GLU A 253 -0.72 3.43 -20.88
CA GLU A 253 -1.80 2.62 -21.48
C GLU A 253 -2.21 1.44 -20.59
N LEU A 254 -1.22 0.73 -20.01
CA LEU A 254 -1.45 -0.40 -19.11
C LEU A 254 -2.19 0.07 -17.85
N ALA A 255 -1.72 1.15 -17.24
CA ALA A 255 -2.32 1.69 -16.03
C ALA A 255 -3.73 2.22 -16.29
N GLN A 256 -3.93 2.97 -17.37
CA GLN A 256 -5.23 3.50 -17.75
C GLN A 256 -6.26 2.39 -17.96
N GLN A 257 -5.92 1.38 -18.76
CA GLN A 257 -6.83 0.27 -19.02
C GLN A 257 -7.21 -0.47 -17.73
N TYR A 258 -6.20 -0.85 -16.93
CA TYR A 258 -6.43 -1.60 -15.69
C TYR A 258 -7.21 -0.80 -14.65
N LEU A 259 -6.83 0.47 -14.42
CA LEU A 259 -7.46 1.28 -13.38
C LEU A 259 -8.88 1.70 -13.74
N MET A 260 -9.20 1.90 -15.02
CA MET A 260 -10.58 2.10 -15.46
C MET A 260 -11.42 0.86 -15.16
N GLN A 261 -10.92 -0.34 -15.47
CA GLN A 261 -11.61 -1.58 -15.14
C GLN A 261 -11.73 -1.76 -13.62
N ALA A 262 -10.69 -1.50 -12.84
CA ALA A 262 -10.72 -1.60 -11.39
C ALA A 262 -11.69 -0.58 -10.75
N LEU A 263 -11.82 0.63 -11.31
CA LEU A 263 -12.82 1.61 -10.91
C LEU A 263 -14.23 1.08 -11.18
N ILE A 264 -14.48 0.57 -12.39
CA ILE A 264 -15.78 -0.01 -12.76
C ILE A 264 -16.10 -1.20 -11.86
N LEU A 265 -15.16 -2.12 -11.62
CA LEU A 265 -15.34 -3.33 -10.81
C LEU A 265 -15.31 -3.07 -9.29
N GLY A 266 -14.81 -1.93 -8.85
CA GLY A 266 -14.72 -1.58 -7.42
C GLY A 266 -16.01 -1.01 -6.83
N PHE A 267 -16.68 -0.07 -7.52
CA PHE A 267 -17.79 0.73 -6.97
C PHE A 267 -19.17 0.26 -7.44
N SER A 268 -20.23 0.55 -6.68
CA SER A 268 -21.59 0.04 -6.93
C SER A 268 -22.23 0.55 -8.24
N ASP A 269 -23.25 -0.18 -8.70
CA ASP A 269 -23.94 0.12 -9.97
C ASP A 269 -24.76 1.41 -9.86
N GLU A 270 -25.34 1.68 -8.68
CA GLU A 270 -26.03 2.94 -8.38
C GLU A 270 -25.09 4.15 -8.57
N PHE A 271 -23.84 4.03 -8.13
CA PHE A 271 -22.84 5.09 -8.31
C PHE A 271 -22.53 5.27 -9.78
N HIS A 272 -22.29 4.18 -10.53
CA HIS A 272 -22.02 4.23 -11.96
C HIS A 272 -23.16 4.84 -12.76
N LEU A 273 -24.41 4.47 -12.47
CA LEU A 273 -25.60 5.04 -13.11
C LEU A 273 -25.69 6.55 -12.88
N GLY A 274 -25.42 6.99 -11.64
CA GLY A 274 -25.43 8.40 -11.28
C GLY A 274 -24.26 9.22 -11.85
N THR A 275 -23.17 8.57 -12.28
CA THR A 275 -21.96 9.23 -12.80
C THR A 275 -21.55 8.78 -14.20
N LEU A 276 -22.46 8.18 -14.96
CA LEU A 276 -22.16 7.59 -16.27
C LEU A 276 -21.57 8.62 -17.23
N ASN A 277 -22.12 9.84 -17.25
CA ASN A 277 -21.62 10.92 -18.09
C ASN A 277 -20.17 11.29 -17.75
N THR A 278 -19.81 11.32 -16.47
CA THR A 278 -18.44 11.63 -16.02
C THR A 278 -17.48 10.49 -16.38
N LEU A 279 -17.90 9.24 -16.18
CA LEU A 279 -17.10 8.05 -16.53
C LEU A 279 -16.84 7.96 -18.03
N LEU A 280 -17.89 8.04 -18.84
CA LEU A 280 -17.79 8.00 -20.30
C LEU A 280 -17.06 9.23 -20.87
N GLY A 281 -17.25 10.39 -20.23
CA GLY A 281 -16.58 11.64 -20.59
C GLY A 281 -15.07 11.61 -20.42
N ALA A 282 -14.53 10.73 -19.55
CA ALA A 282 -13.08 10.55 -19.39
C ALA A 282 -12.45 9.62 -20.43
N LEU A 283 -13.24 8.80 -21.15
CA LEU A 283 -12.72 7.83 -22.13
C LEU A 283 -11.95 8.48 -23.29
N PRO A 284 -12.40 9.60 -23.88
CA PRO A 284 -11.66 10.29 -24.94
C PRO A 284 -10.29 10.83 -24.50
N ASP A 285 -10.09 11.08 -23.19
CA ASP A 285 -8.85 11.62 -22.64
C ASP A 285 -7.81 10.53 -22.34
N LEU A 286 -8.16 9.25 -22.52
CA LEU A 286 -7.23 8.14 -22.37
C LEU A 286 -6.24 8.07 -23.54
N SER A 287 -5.08 7.45 -23.29
CA SER A 287 -4.05 7.29 -24.32
C SER A 287 -4.58 6.48 -25.51
N PRO A 288 -4.23 6.82 -26.76
CA PRO A 288 -4.78 6.16 -27.95
C PRO A 288 -4.57 4.63 -28.00
N GLY A 289 -3.53 4.10 -27.34
CA GLY A 289 -3.28 2.65 -27.28
C GLY A 289 -4.09 1.89 -26.23
N VAL A 290 -4.90 2.58 -25.41
CA VAL A 290 -5.78 1.94 -24.44
C VAL A 290 -6.87 1.15 -25.17
N LYS A 291 -7.02 -0.13 -24.84
CA LYS A 291 -8.10 -0.95 -25.39
C LYS A 291 -9.40 -0.63 -24.63
N LEU A 292 -10.24 0.20 -25.24
CA LEU A 292 -11.52 0.61 -24.65
C LEU A 292 -12.56 -0.51 -24.62
N ALA A 293 -12.52 -1.47 -25.56
CA ALA A 293 -13.51 -2.55 -25.63
C ALA A 293 -13.59 -3.37 -24.32
N PRO A 294 -12.47 -3.82 -23.72
CA PRO A 294 -12.49 -4.44 -22.38
C PRO A 294 -13.04 -3.55 -21.26
N VAL A 295 -12.81 -2.24 -21.31
CA VAL A 295 -13.32 -1.30 -20.30
C VAL A 295 -14.83 -1.17 -20.40
N LEU A 296 -15.34 -0.96 -21.62
CA LEU A 296 -16.77 -0.86 -21.90
C LEU A 296 -17.50 -2.18 -21.63
N ALA A 297 -16.88 -3.32 -21.95
CA ALA A 297 -17.44 -4.63 -21.63
C ALA A 297 -17.66 -4.78 -20.11
N SER A 298 -16.65 -4.45 -19.29
CA SER A 298 -16.79 -4.49 -17.83
C SER A 298 -17.90 -3.58 -17.31
N LEU A 299 -18.11 -2.41 -17.93
CA LEU A 299 -19.20 -1.51 -17.55
C LEU A 299 -20.57 -2.08 -17.92
N LEU A 300 -20.71 -2.60 -19.14
CA LEU A 300 -21.97 -3.17 -19.62
C LEU A 300 -22.35 -4.43 -18.86
N GLU A 301 -21.41 -5.34 -18.62
CA GLU A 301 -21.63 -6.56 -17.82
C GLU A 301 -22.10 -6.20 -16.41
N ARG A 302 -21.51 -5.15 -15.84
CA ARG A 302 -21.87 -4.69 -14.50
C ARG A 302 -23.25 -4.03 -14.43
N LEU A 303 -23.62 -3.24 -15.43
CA LEU A 303 -24.95 -2.61 -15.49
C LEU A 303 -26.07 -3.58 -15.90
N ALA A 304 -25.72 -4.72 -16.48
CA ALA A 304 -26.67 -5.76 -16.89
C ALA A 304 -26.93 -6.81 -15.80
N ALA A 305 -26.08 -6.89 -14.78
CA ALA A 305 -26.22 -7.77 -13.62
C ALA A 305 -27.29 -7.26 -12.65
#